data_AF-A0A2D5KC61-F1
#
_entry.id   AF-A0A2D5KC61-F1
#
_cell.length_a   1.000
_cell.length_b   1.000
_cell.length_c   1.000
_cell.angle_alpha   90.00
_cell.angle_beta   90.00
_cell.angle_gamma   90.00
#
_symmetry.space_group_name_H-M   'P 1'
#
loop_
_entity.id
_entity.type
_entity.pdbx_description
1 polymer ?
#
loop_
_entity_poly.entity_id
_entity_poly.type
_entity_poly.pdbx_seq_one_letter_code
_entity_poly.pdbx_strand_id
1 'polypeptide(L)'
;MMFGEIKNGEMYLNDAGRMVEKWYWELENKYPDKKCREMVVMPNHFHCIIENVKTDEYGDDGMDAPPYTSAPPRIDAHVGTSRINRRTWASRTNG
;
A
#
# COMPACT_ATOMS: atom_id res chain seq x y z
N MET A 1 -2.33 -17.59 16.30
CA MET A 1 -1.93 -16.19 16.16
C MET A 1 -0.82 -16.14 15.11
N MET A 2 -1.00 -15.37 14.04
CA MET A 2 -0.20 -15.47 12.81
C MET A 2 1.14 -14.73 12.89
N PHE A 3 1.23 -13.67 13.71
CA PHE A 3 2.40 -12.76 13.75
C PHE A 3 3.15 -12.74 15.09
N GLY A 4 2.73 -13.54 16.07
CA GLY A 4 3.33 -13.55 17.39
C GLY A 4 2.30 -13.80 18.49
N GLU A 5 2.64 -13.39 19.70
CA GLU A 5 1.79 -13.50 20.89
C GLU A 5 1.95 -12.28 21.79
N ILE A 6 0.95 -12.01 22.64
CA ILE A 6 1.05 -10.96 23.66
C ILE A 6 1.33 -11.63 25.00
N LYS A 7 2.40 -11.23 25.68
CA LYS A 7 2.74 -11.66 27.05
C LYS A 7 2.84 -10.43 27.94
N ASN A 8 2.12 -10.43 29.06
CA ASN A 8 2.08 -9.32 30.01
C ASN A 8 1.75 -7.94 29.39
N GLY A 9 0.92 -7.92 28.34
CA GLY A 9 0.55 -6.71 27.61
C GLY A 9 1.56 -6.26 26.55
N GLU A 10 2.68 -6.96 26.40
CA GLU A 10 3.71 -6.67 25.39
C GLU A 10 3.61 -7.62 24.20
N MET A 11 3.85 -7.10 23.00
CA MET A 11 3.84 -7.87 21.75
C MET A 11 5.19 -8.56 21.51
N TYR A 12 5.18 -9.88 21.39
CA TYR A 12 6.34 -10.70 21.02
C TYR A 12 6.15 -11.21 19.59
N LEU A 13 6.86 -10.60 18.63
CA LEU A 13 6.75 -10.94 17.22
C LEU A 13 7.47 -12.26 16.89
N ASN A 14 6.77 -13.14 16.17
CA ASN A 14 7.39 -14.28 15.51
C ASN A 14 8.08 -13.85 14.20
N ASP A 15 8.68 -14.80 13.48
CA ASP A 15 9.40 -14.53 12.24
C ASP A 15 8.53 -13.81 11.20
N ALA A 16 7.25 -14.20 11.08
CA ALA A 16 6.31 -13.55 10.18
C ALA A 16 5.99 -12.11 10.60
N GLY A 17 5.81 -11.86 11.90
CA GLY A 17 5.60 -10.50 12.43
C GLY A 17 6.80 -9.58 12.16
N ARG A 18 8.03 -10.09 12.38
CA ARG A 18 9.27 -9.35 12.09
C ARG A 18 9.46 -9.11 10.60
N MET A 19 9.05 -10.06 9.75
CA MET A 19 9.05 -9.85 8.29
C MET A 19 8.11 -8.72 7.88
N VAL A 20 6.88 -8.66 8.43
CA VAL A 20 5.92 -7.58 8.11
C VAL A 20 6.49 -6.23 8.52
N GLU A 21 7.04 -6.11 9.74
CA GLU A 21 7.66 -4.88 10.21
C GLU A 21 8.81 -4.43 9.32
N LYS A 22 9.72 -5.34 8.96
CA LYS A 22 10.82 -5.04 8.05
C LYS A 22 10.32 -4.55 6.69
N TRP A 23 9.41 -5.28 6.07
CA TRP A 23 8.93 -4.95 4.72
C TRP A 23 8.08 -3.70 4.68
N TYR A 24 7.42 -3.34 5.79
CA TYR A 24 6.71 -2.07 5.89
C TYR A 24 7.68 -0.90 5.71
N TRP A 25 8.82 -0.88 6.41
CA TRP A 25 9.80 0.21 6.25
C TRP A 25 10.53 0.18 4.90
N GLU A 26 10.74 -1.00 4.32
CA GLU A 26 11.27 -1.13 2.96
C GLU A 26 10.31 -0.64 1.87
N LEU A 27 9.02 -0.47 2.18
CA LEU A 27 8.02 0.01 1.23
C LEU A 27 8.36 1.41 0.73
N GLU A 28 8.82 2.30 1.62
CA GLU A 28 9.21 3.68 1.28
C GLU A 28 10.45 3.70 0.36
N ASN A 29 11.39 2.75 0.53
CA ASN A 29 12.54 2.62 -0.38
C ASN A 29 12.12 2.15 -1.78
N LYS A 30 11.11 1.28 -1.86
CA LYS A 30 10.63 0.71 -3.12
C LYS A 30 9.71 1.64 -3.88
N TYR A 31 8.95 2.47 -3.18
CA TYR A 31 7.95 3.37 -3.74
C TYR A 31 8.21 4.81 -3.25
N PRO A 32 8.97 5.63 -4.03
CA PRO A 32 9.33 6.99 -3.63
C PRO A 32 8.15 7.93 -3.41
N ASP A 33 6.98 7.58 -3.95
CA ASP A 33 5.72 8.31 -3.83
C ASP A 33 4.85 7.81 -2.64
N LYS A 34 5.42 6.99 -1.76
CA LYS A 34 4.79 6.48 -0.53
C LYS A 34 5.65 6.81 0.67
N LYS A 35 5.02 7.31 1.74
CA LYS A 35 5.66 7.46 3.05
C LYS A 35 5.02 6.58 4.10
N CYS A 36 5.87 5.89 4.85
CA CYS A 36 5.46 5.05 5.97
C CYS A 36 5.30 5.92 7.23
N ARG A 37 4.14 5.83 7.87
CA ARG A 37 3.83 6.55 9.10
C ARG A 37 3.77 5.55 10.25
N GLU A 38 2.78 5.67 11.12
CA GLU A 38 2.60 4.77 12.26
C GLU A 38 2.11 3.40 11.81
N MET A 39 2.58 2.37 12.51
CA MET A 39 2.23 0.97 12.25
C MET A 39 2.22 0.16 13.55
N VAL A 40 1.36 -0.86 13.59
CA VAL A 40 1.26 -1.82 14.69
C VAL A 40 1.02 -3.22 14.12
N VAL A 41 1.84 -4.19 14.54
CA VAL A 41 1.61 -5.61 14.27
C VAL A 41 1.01 -6.26 15.50
N MET A 42 -0.20 -6.80 15.35
CA MET A 42 -0.91 -7.55 16.36
C MET A 42 -0.86 -9.04 16.02
N PRO A 43 -1.13 -9.94 16.99
CA PRO A 43 -1.01 -11.37 16.75
C PRO A 43 -1.87 -11.90 15.59
N ASN A 44 -2.96 -11.21 15.24
CA ASN A 44 -3.91 -11.61 14.20
C ASN A 44 -4.09 -10.61 13.05
N HIS A 45 -3.57 -9.38 13.16
CA HIS A 45 -3.76 -8.34 12.16
C HIS A 45 -2.60 -7.36 12.17
N PHE A 46 -2.53 -6.56 11.11
CA PHE A 46 -1.55 -5.51 10.95
C PHE A 46 -2.30 -4.23 10.58
N HIS A 47 -2.01 -3.14 11.28
CA HIS A 47 -2.59 -1.83 11.03
C HIS A 47 -1.47 -0.84 10.70
N CYS A 48 -1.66 -0.03 9.66
CA CYS A 48 -0.68 0.99 9.29
C CYS A 48 -1.33 2.17 8.59
N ILE A 49 -0.61 3.28 8.60
CA ILE A 49 -0.95 4.49 7.84
C ILE A 49 0.10 4.65 6.74
N ILE A 50 -0.36 4.81 5.50
CA ILE A 50 0.50 5.09 4.35
C ILE A 50 0.05 6.42 3.75
N GLU A 51 1.01 7.32 3.55
CA GLU A 51 0.78 8.60 2.90
C GLU A 51 1.22 8.55 1.44
N ASN A 52 0.36 9.04 0.55
CA ASN A 52 0.71 9.24 -0.85
C ASN A 52 1.32 10.64 -1.01
N VAL A 53 2.60 10.69 -1.36
CA VAL A 53 3.30 11.95 -1.61
C VAL A 53 3.30 12.19 -3.11
N LYS A 54 2.92 13.39 -3.54
CA LYS A 54 3.13 13.80 -4.93
C LYS A 54 4.62 14.00 -5.10
N THR A 55 5.24 13.24 -5.98
CA THR A 55 6.51 13.67 -6.56
C THR A 55 6.15 14.84 -7.47
N ASP A 56 6.49 16.04 -7.05
CA ASP A 56 6.52 17.22 -7.88
C ASP A 56 7.46 16.96 -9.06
N GLU A 57 6.88 16.37 -10.10
CA GLU A 57 7.50 16.27 -11.41
C GLU A 57 7.80 17.70 -11.87
N TYR A 58 9.03 17.87 -12.39
CA TYR A 58 9.67 19.08 -12.87
C TYR A 58 8.71 20.21 -13.30
N GLY A 59 9.05 21.43 -12.87
CA GLY A 59 8.27 22.64 -13.07
C GLY A 59 7.73 22.85 -14.48
N ASP A 60 6.51 23.37 -14.51
CA ASP A 60 5.87 24.01 -15.65
C ASP A 60 6.72 25.20 -16.14
N ASP A 61 7.65 24.96 -17.07
CA ASP A 61 8.25 25.98 -17.91
C ASP A 61 7.84 25.81 -19.38
N GLY A 62 6.52 25.77 -19.62
CA GLY A 62 5.87 26.31 -20.83
C GLY A 62 6.59 26.16 -22.18
N MET A 63 7.03 24.95 -22.55
CA MET A 63 7.54 24.67 -23.89
C MET A 63 6.88 23.41 -24.45
N ASP A 64 6.17 23.57 -25.57
CA ASP A 64 5.40 22.57 -26.30
C ASP A 64 6.13 21.23 -26.47
N ALA A 65 5.75 20.21 -25.69
CA ALA A 65 6.29 18.85 -25.78
C ALA A 65 5.29 17.86 -26.44
N PRO A 66 5.74 16.99 -27.36
CA PRO A 66 4.91 16.15 -28.23
C PRO A 66 4.17 15.02 -27.48
N PRO A 67 3.12 14.42 -28.08
CA PRO A 67 2.21 13.53 -27.37
C PRO A 67 2.91 12.21 -27.01
N TYR A 68 3.14 12.04 -25.71
CA TYR A 68 3.17 10.77 -24.98
C TYR A 68 3.88 9.59 -25.68
N THR A 69 5.20 9.49 -25.49
CA THR A 69 5.92 8.22 -25.69
C THR A 69 6.72 7.86 -24.45
N SER A 70 6.09 7.10 -23.55
CA SER A 70 6.61 5.86 -22.96
C SER A 70 5.71 5.47 -21.79
N ALA A 71 4.80 4.51 -22.04
CA ALA A 71 4.09 3.85 -20.96
C ALA A 71 5.12 3.25 -19.97
N PRO A 72 4.94 3.39 -18.65
CA PRO A 72 5.81 2.73 -17.70
C PRO A 72 5.76 1.21 -17.93
N PRO A 73 6.88 0.48 -17.71
CA PRO A 73 6.94 -0.94 -17.99
C PRO A 73 5.85 -1.64 -17.18
N ARG A 74 4.97 -2.35 -17.88
CA ARG A 74 3.99 -3.25 -17.27
C ARG A 74 4.77 -4.31 -16.50
N ILE A 75 4.86 -4.18 -15.19
CA ILE A 75 5.27 -5.30 -14.35
C ILE A 75 4.14 -6.32 -14.34
N ASP A 76 4.46 -7.53 -14.76
CA ASP A 76 3.52 -8.63 -14.92
C ASP A 76 2.88 -8.96 -13.57
N ALA A 77 1.57 -8.73 -13.47
CA ALA A 77 0.76 -9.14 -12.34
C ALA A 77 0.58 -10.68 -12.35
N HIS A 78 1.61 -11.41 -11.91
CA HIS A 78 1.46 -12.79 -11.48
C HIS A 78 1.43 -12.82 -9.96
N VAL A 79 0.20 -12.87 -9.41
CA VAL A 79 -0.26 -13.67 -8.24
C VAL A 79 -1.51 -13.01 -7.65
N GLY A 80 -2.66 -13.67 -7.81
CA GLY A 80 -3.77 -13.60 -6.85
C GLY A 80 -4.94 -12.65 -7.14
N THR A 81 -5.50 -12.62 -8.34
CA THR A 81 -6.86 -12.04 -8.53
C THR A 81 -7.93 -13.01 -8.05
N SER A 82 -8.31 -12.93 -6.77
CA SER A 82 -9.64 -13.39 -6.36
C SER A 82 -10.66 -12.43 -6.96
N ARG A 83 -11.39 -12.92 -7.95
CA ARG A 83 -12.48 -12.24 -8.66
C ARG A 83 -13.52 -11.69 -7.67
N ILE A 84 -13.46 -10.40 -7.32
CA ILE A 84 -14.61 -9.71 -6.73
C ILE A 84 -15.55 -9.35 -7.88
N ASN A 85 -16.64 -10.10 -7.98
CA ASN A 85 -17.68 -9.91 -8.98
C ASN A 85 -18.59 -8.73 -8.59
N ARG A 86 -18.89 -7.89 -9.59
CA ARG A 86 -19.75 -6.71 -9.58
C ARG A 86 -21.16 -7.01 -9.03
N ARG A 87 -21.65 -6.17 -8.12
CA ARG A 87 -23.09 -5.84 -8.03
C ARG A 87 -23.33 -4.51 -7.29
N THR A 88 -23.55 -3.46 -8.09
CA THR A 88 -24.54 -2.39 -7.88
C THR A 88 -24.73 -1.84 -6.44
N TRP A 89 -24.05 -0.74 -6.13
CA TRP A 89 -24.53 0.23 -5.15
C TRP A 89 -24.66 1.59 -5.83
N ALA A 90 -25.70 1.75 -6.63
CA ALA A 90 -26.17 3.06 -7.08
C ALA A 90 -27.69 3.03 -7.06
N SER A 91 -28.25 3.94 -6.25
CA SER A 91 -29.62 4.47 -6.35
C SER A 91 -30.77 3.57 -5.86
N ARG A 92 -31.07 3.68 -4.56
CA ARG A 92 -32.44 3.54 -4.06
C ARG A 92 -32.74 4.65 -3.05
N THR A 93 -32.99 5.85 -3.57
CA THR A 93 -33.77 6.90 -2.90
C THR A 93 -34.86 7.33 -3.86
N ASN A 94 -36.09 6.88 -3.63
CA ASN A 94 -37.25 7.76 -3.64
C ASN A 94 -38.41 7.06 -2.94
N GLY A 95 -39.10 7.84 -2.09
CA GLY A 95 -40.41 7.51 -1.54
C GLY A 95 -41.53 7.72 -2.55
#